data_AF-A0A7V3EP23-F1
#
_entry.id   AF-A0A7V3EP23-F1
#
_cell.length_a   1.000
_cell.length_b   1.000
_cell.length_c   1.000
_cell.angle_alpha   90.00
_cell.angle_beta   90.00
_cell.angle_gamma   90.00
#
_symmetry.space_group_name_H-M   'P 1'
#
loop_
_entity.id
_entity.type
_entity.pdbx_description
1 polymer ?
#
loop_
_entity_poly.entity_id
_entity_poly.type
_entity_poly.pdbx_seq_one_letter_code
_entity_poly.pdbx_strand_id
1 'polypeptide(L)'
;MGYFGQIVIAPPTPPTPPAGANRQVQFNDNGAFGADAGLVFDKATKALAVGGPVKATGALFTAQNTTPPDTELANGQMAIFFDASANRVRFHARNLNGQLRQGQVNLGPA
;
A
#
# COMPACT_ATOMS: atom_id res chain seq x y z
N MET A 1 -22.45 21.83 56.65
CA MET A 1 -21.54 20.72 56.27
C MET A 1 -21.82 20.39 54.82
N GLY A 2 -21.01 20.90 53.89
CA GLY A 2 -21.26 20.74 52.46
C GLY A 2 -21.12 19.27 52.04
N TYR A 3 -22.12 18.76 51.32
CA TYR A 3 -22.03 17.47 50.65
C TYR A 3 -21.14 17.67 49.42
N PHE A 4 -19.92 17.13 49.46
CA PHE A 4 -19.15 16.97 48.23
C PHE A 4 -19.74 15.78 47.48
N GLY A 5 -20.36 16.04 46.33
CA GLY A 5 -20.84 14.99 45.43
C GLY A 5 -19.68 14.09 45.02
N GLN A 6 -19.85 12.78 45.17
CA GLN A 6 -18.91 11.81 44.66
C GLN A 6 -18.86 11.91 43.13
N ILE A 7 -17.72 12.26 42.56
CA ILE A 7 -17.48 12.08 41.13
C ILE A 7 -17.32 10.59 40.90
N VAL A 8 -18.33 9.96 40.30
CA VAL A 8 -18.21 8.59 39.77
C VAL A 8 -17.47 8.69 38.44
N ILE A 9 -16.18 8.37 38.44
CA ILE A 9 -15.45 8.14 37.19
C ILE A 9 -15.80 6.72 36.75
N ALA A 10 -16.61 6.59 35.70
CA ALA A 10 -16.85 5.29 35.09
C ALA A 10 -15.50 4.70 34.64
N PRO A 11 -15.24 3.39 34.85
CA PRO A 11 -14.05 2.77 34.31
C PRO A 11 -13.99 3.00 32.79
N PRO A 12 -12.81 3.28 32.23
CA PRO A 12 -12.71 3.49 30.79
C PRO A 12 -13.21 2.25 30.06
N THR A 13 -13.97 2.46 28.98
CA THR A 13 -14.38 1.37 28.11
C THR A 13 -13.13 0.63 27.62
N PRO A 14 -13.04 -0.71 27.76
CA PRO A 14 -11.88 -1.44 27.30
C PRO A 14 -11.72 -1.23 25.78
N PRO A 15 -10.48 -1.11 25.29
CA PRO A 15 -10.24 -0.93 23.86
C PRO A 15 -10.73 -2.15 23.08
N THR A 16 -11.31 -1.91 21.90
CA THR A 16 -11.67 -3.00 20.97
C THR A 16 -10.39 -3.72 20.52
N PRO A 17 -10.29 -5.06 20.69
CA PRO A 17 -9.14 -5.81 20.21
C PRO A 17 -9.02 -5.75 18.68
N PRO A 18 -7.80 -5.84 18.12
CA PRO A 18 -7.62 -6.01 16.68
C PRO A 18 -8.22 -7.34 16.21
N ALA A 19 -8.68 -7.39 14.97
CA ALA A 19 -9.14 -8.62 14.34
C ALA A 19 -7.97 -9.47 13.82
N GLY A 20 -8.18 -10.78 13.73
CA GLY A 20 -7.25 -11.69 13.04
C GLY A 20 -5.99 -12.08 13.81
N ALA A 21 -5.14 -12.86 13.14
CA ALA A 21 -3.86 -13.32 13.66
C ALA A 21 -2.75 -12.28 13.49
N ASN A 22 -1.65 -12.46 14.23
CA ASN A 22 -0.44 -11.65 14.07
C ASN A 22 -0.07 -11.50 12.59
N ARG A 23 0.26 -10.25 12.19
CA ARG A 23 0.63 -9.82 10.83
C ARG A 23 -0.54 -9.57 9.87
N GLN A 24 -1.79 -9.91 10.21
CA GLN A 24 -2.93 -9.57 9.37
C GLN A 24 -3.28 -8.08 9.51
N VAL A 25 -3.53 -7.41 8.38
CA VAL A 25 -3.82 -5.98 8.32
C VAL A 25 -5.30 -5.73 8.64
N GLN A 26 -5.55 -4.70 9.45
CA GLN A 26 -6.91 -4.30 9.81
C GLN A 26 -7.56 -3.51 8.68
N PHE A 27 -8.81 -3.81 8.38
CA PHE A 27 -9.66 -3.00 7.51
C PHE A 27 -11.04 -2.78 8.15
N ASN A 28 -11.81 -1.86 7.59
CA ASN A 28 -13.19 -1.63 8.02
C ASN A 28 -14.08 -2.71 7.39
N ASP A 29 -14.62 -3.60 8.20
CA ASP A 29 -15.64 -4.58 7.82
C ASP A 29 -16.99 -4.14 8.39
N ASN A 30 -17.73 -3.37 7.59
CA ASN A 30 -19.08 -2.92 7.91
C ASN A 30 -19.23 -2.21 9.28
N GLY A 31 -18.24 -1.39 9.64
CA GLY A 31 -18.21 -0.61 10.89
C GLY A 31 -17.46 -1.28 12.03
N ALA A 32 -16.91 -2.49 11.81
CA ALA A 32 -16.06 -3.19 12.77
C ALA A 32 -14.63 -3.37 12.22
N PHE A 33 -13.70 -3.73 13.10
CA PHE A 33 -12.39 -4.22 12.67
C PHE A 33 -12.55 -5.58 12.00
N GLY A 34 -12.15 -5.64 10.74
CA GLY A 34 -11.94 -6.87 9.98
C GLY A 34 -10.45 -7.12 9.76
N ALA A 35 -10.09 -8.37 9.51
CA ALA A 35 -8.76 -8.78 9.09
C ALA A 35 -8.89 -9.94 8.11
N ASP A 36 -7.96 -10.06 7.18
CA ASP A 36 -7.96 -11.09 6.16
C ASP A 36 -6.62 -11.83 6.18
N ALA A 37 -6.67 -13.16 6.08
CA ALA A 37 -5.45 -13.99 6.09
C ALA A 37 -4.57 -13.78 4.86
N GLY A 38 -5.14 -13.23 3.78
CA GLY A 38 -4.44 -12.83 2.57
C GLY A 38 -3.86 -11.42 2.62
N LEU A 39 -4.15 -10.57 3.61
CA LEU A 39 -3.53 -9.24 3.70
C LEU A 39 -2.56 -9.20 4.87
N VAL A 40 -1.32 -9.60 4.60
CA VAL A 40 -0.30 -9.83 5.63
C VAL A 40 0.83 -8.83 5.48
N PHE A 41 1.07 -8.06 6.54
CA PHE A 41 2.23 -7.20 6.64
C PHE A 41 3.31 -7.86 7.50
N ASP A 42 4.40 -8.29 6.86
CA ASP A 42 5.57 -8.73 7.58
C ASP A 42 6.34 -7.51 8.11
N LYS A 43 6.22 -7.26 9.42
CA LYS A 43 6.92 -6.12 10.03
C LYS A 43 8.46 -6.24 9.98
N ALA A 44 9.01 -7.43 9.76
CA ALA A 44 10.46 -7.64 9.67
C ALA A 44 10.98 -7.33 8.26
N THR A 45 10.35 -7.84 7.20
CA THR A 45 10.76 -7.59 5.80
C THR A 45 10.07 -6.38 5.16
N LYS A 46 9.12 -5.76 5.87
CA LYS A 46 8.22 -4.70 5.37
C LYS A 46 7.45 -5.10 4.12
N ALA A 47 7.41 -6.40 3.81
CA ALA A 47 6.67 -6.92 2.69
C ALA A 47 5.19 -6.87 3.04
N LEU A 48 4.44 -6.06 2.29
CA LEU A 48 3.01 -6.25 2.20
C LEU A 48 2.77 -7.42 1.26
N ALA A 49 2.42 -8.56 1.83
CA ALA A 49 1.94 -9.70 1.09
C ALA A 49 0.43 -9.54 0.95
N VAL A 50 0.00 -9.29 -0.28
CA VAL A 50 -1.41 -9.37 -0.67
C VAL A 50 -1.57 -10.70 -1.39
N GLY A 51 -2.32 -11.62 -0.80
CA GLY A 51 -2.65 -12.94 -1.36
C GLY A 51 -3.63 -12.85 -2.53
N GLY A 52 -4.21 -11.66 -2.74
CA GLY A 52 -5.01 -11.29 -3.90
C GLY A 52 -4.42 -10.08 -4.67
N PRO A 53 -5.10 -9.63 -5.74
CA PRO A 53 -4.64 -8.51 -6.55
C PRO A 53 -4.69 -7.15 -5.82
N VAL A 54 -3.73 -6.27 -6.11
CA VAL A 54 -3.71 -4.87 -5.63
C VAL A 54 -4.29 -3.94 -6.69
N LYS A 55 -5.51 -3.46 -6.49
CA LYS A 55 -6.06 -2.36 -7.28
C LYS A 55 -5.55 -1.03 -6.74
N ALA A 56 -4.41 -0.57 -7.26
CA ALA A 56 -3.97 0.80 -7.03
C ALA A 56 -4.80 1.75 -7.89
N THR A 57 -5.51 2.70 -7.27
CA THR A 57 -6.13 3.83 -8.00
C THR A 57 -5.11 4.91 -8.38
N GLY A 58 -3.84 4.70 -8.01
CA GLY A 58 -2.67 5.49 -8.37
C GLY A 58 -1.58 4.63 -9.03
N ALA A 59 -0.34 5.12 -9.03
CA ALA A 59 0.84 4.43 -9.55
C ALA A 59 1.13 3.10 -8.84
N LEU A 60 1.45 2.06 -9.61
CA LEU A 60 1.87 0.75 -9.09
C LEU A 60 3.30 0.47 -9.56
N PHE A 61 4.18 0.21 -8.59
CA PHE A 61 5.60 0.01 -8.82
C PHE A 61 6.06 -1.27 -8.16
N THR A 62 6.03 -2.35 -8.92
CA THR A 62 6.65 -3.62 -8.55
C THR A 62 7.72 -3.86 -9.59
N ALA A 63 8.99 -3.80 -9.21
CA ALA A 63 10.07 -3.91 -10.19
C ALA A 63 9.92 -5.21 -11.01
N GLN A 64 9.87 -5.11 -12.34
CA GLN A 64 9.86 -6.26 -13.23
C GLN A 64 10.83 -6.03 -14.39
N ASN A 65 11.67 -7.05 -14.61
CA ASN A 65 12.83 -7.19 -15.50
C ASN A 65 12.68 -6.76 -16.98
N THR A 66 11.55 -6.17 -17.36
CA THR A 66 11.20 -5.76 -18.73
C THR A 66 10.29 -4.54 -18.66
N THR A 67 10.36 -3.67 -19.66
CA THR A 67 9.62 -2.41 -19.65
C THR A 67 8.10 -2.56 -19.78
N PRO A 68 7.25 -2.17 -18.79
CA PRO A 68 5.80 -2.11 -18.93
C PRO A 68 5.39 -1.09 -20.02
N PRO A 69 4.36 -1.43 -20.83
CA PRO A 69 3.77 -0.52 -21.80
C PRO A 69 3.16 0.72 -21.14
N ASP A 70 3.36 1.88 -21.76
CA ASP A 70 2.85 3.15 -21.24
C ASP A 70 1.34 3.28 -21.17
N THR A 71 0.63 2.46 -21.95
CA THR A 71 -0.83 2.39 -21.99
C THR A 71 -1.42 1.82 -20.71
N GLU A 72 -0.63 1.09 -19.91
CA GLU A 72 -1.04 0.56 -18.59
C GLU A 72 -1.09 1.65 -17.51
N LEU A 73 -0.62 2.84 -17.86
CA LEU A 73 -0.62 4.01 -17.01
C LEU A 73 -1.87 4.83 -17.26
N ALA A 74 -2.88 4.74 -16.40
CA ALA A 74 -4.01 5.66 -16.45
C ALA A 74 -3.56 7.09 -16.14
N ASN A 75 -4.41 8.05 -16.50
CA ASN A 75 -4.23 9.46 -16.18
C ASN A 75 -4.02 9.62 -14.66
N GLY A 76 -2.86 10.15 -14.27
CA GLY A 76 -2.48 10.31 -12.87
C GLY A 76 -1.70 9.13 -12.27
N GLN A 77 -1.31 8.13 -13.07
CA GLN A 77 -0.50 6.98 -12.63
C GLN A 77 0.97 7.08 -13.09
N MET A 78 1.82 6.25 -12.48
CA MET A 78 3.26 6.17 -12.74
C MET A 78 3.74 4.70 -12.63
N ALA A 79 4.74 4.31 -13.43
CA ALA A 79 5.45 3.01 -13.44
C ALA A 79 6.99 3.20 -13.25
N ILE A 80 7.62 2.34 -12.45
CA ILE A 80 9.00 2.35 -11.94
C ILE A 80 9.37 0.88 -11.92
N PHE A 81 10.40 0.52 -12.67
CA PHE A 81 10.75 -0.86 -12.88
C PHE A 81 12.19 -0.98 -13.35
N PHE A 82 12.76 -2.16 -13.15
CA PHE A 82 14.06 -2.53 -13.69
C PHE A 82 13.87 -3.25 -15.02
N ASP A 83 14.29 -2.66 -16.13
CA ASP A 83 14.39 -3.28 -17.44
C ASP A 83 15.74 -4.02 -17.61
N ALA A 84 15.80 -5.31 -17.31
CA ALA A 84 17.02 -6.10 -17.51
C ALA A 84 17.44 -6.25 -18.96
N SER A 85 16.49 -6.25 -19.91
CA SER A 85 16.83 -6.43 -21.34
C SER A 85 17.81 -5.35 -21.82
N ALA A 86 17.70 -4.20 -21.19
CA ALA A 86 18.56 -3.07 -21.44
C ALA A 86 19.44 -2.69 -20.25
N ASN A 87 19.45 -3.52 -19.20
CA ASN A 87 20.08 -3.27 -17.91
C ASN A 87 19.84 -1.83 -17.42
N ARG A 88 18.56 -1.45 -17.31
CA ARG A 88 18.12 -0.08 -17.05
C ARG A 88 17.11 -0.02 -15.92
N VAL A 89 17.14 0.99 -15.09
CA VAL A 89 15.96 1.36 -14.28
C VAL A 89 15.16 2.39 -15.08
N ARG A 90 13.84 2.26 -15.15
CA ARG A 90 12.97 3.14 -15.94
C ARG A 90 11.79 3.67 -15.15
N PHE A 91 11.27 4.79 -15.63
CA PHE A 91 10.22 5.60 -15.02
C PHE A 91 9.26 6.07 -16.11
N HIS A 92 8.00 5.68 -16.06
CA HIS A 92 6.96 6.16 -16.96
C HIS A 92 5.87 6.87 -16.13
N ALA A 93 5.37 8.02 -16.57
CA ALA A 93 4.37 8.84 -15.87
C ALA A 93 3.32 9.34 -16.87
N ARG A 94 2.02 9.16 -16.61
CA ARG A 94 0.94 9.71 -17.46
C ARG A 94 0.20 10.77 -16.66
N ASN A 95 0.26 12.01 -17.13
CA ASN A 95 -0.43 13.10 -16.45
C ASN A 95 -1.96 13.01 -16.62
N LEU A 96 -2.70 13.82 -15.86
CA LEU A 96 -4.17 13.83 -15.88
C LEU A 96 -4.76 14.17 -17.25
N ASN A 97 -3.97 14.81 -18.11
CA ASN A 97 -4.32 15.18 -19.48
C ASN A 97 -3.92 14.09 -20.49
N GLY A 98 -3.51 12.90 -20.02
CA GLY A 98 -3.16 11.75 -20.85
C GLY A 98 -1.77 11.76 -21.47
N GLN A 99 -0.97 12.80 -21.20
CA GLN A 99 0.38 12.90 -21.75
C GLN A 99 1.36 12.02 -20.97
N LEU A 100 2.11 11.22 -21.71
CA LEU A 100 3.14 10.36 -21.17
C LEU A 100 4.49 11.10 -21.08
N ARG A 101 5.22 10.85 -19.99
CA ARG A 101 6.62 11.21 -19.80
C ARG A 101 7.39 9.96 -19.40
N GLN A 102 8.55 9.74 -20.02
CA GLN A 102 9.40 8.58 -19.74
C GLN A 102 10.81 9.05 -19.36
N GLY A 103 11.48 8.24 -18.55
CA GLY A 103 12.88 8.41 -18.17
C GLY A 103 13.52 7.06 -17.89
N GLN A 104 14.85 7.02 -17.92
CA GLN A 104 15.63 5.80 -17.66
C GLN A 104 17.03 6.10 -17.15
N VAL A 105 17.65 5.09 -16.55
CA VAL A 105 19.03 5.07 -16.07
C VAL A 105 19.68 3.79 -16.55
N ASN A 106 20.80 3.89 -17.28
CA ASN A 106 21.58 2.74 -17.71
C ASN A 106 22.44 2.23 -16.56
N LEU A 107 22.50 0.92 -16.36
CA LEU A 107 23.32 0.27 -15.34
C LEU A 107 24.65 -0.29 -15.90
N GLY A 108 24.95 -0.03 -17.16
CA GLY A 108 26.15 -0.53 -17.85
C GLY A 108 25.91 -1.87 -18.56
N PRO A 109 26.96 -2.51 -19.12
CA PRO A 109 26.84 -3.85 -19.67
C PRO A 109 26.35 -4.83 -18.59
N ALA A 110 25.56 -5.81 -19.00
CA ALA A 110 25.11 -6.91 -18.14
C ALA A 110 26.27 -7.87 -17.84
#